data_AF-A0A7W5V7L2-F1
#
_entry.id   AF-A0A7W5V7L2-F1
#
_cell.length_a   1.000
_cell.length_b   1.000
_cell.length_c   1.000
_cell.angle_alpha   90.00
_cell.angle_beta   90.00
_cell.angle_gamma   90.00
#
_symmetry.space_group_name_H-M   'P 1'
#
loop_
_entity.id
_entity.type
_entity.pdbx_description
1 polymer ?
#
loop_
_entity_poly.entity_id
_entity_poly.type
_entity_poly.pdbx_seq_one_letter_code
_entity_poly.pdbx_strand_id
1 'polypeptide(L)'
;MAKAYRFLRAVLMTAADGRIIPRNPCRIRGAGEEQPDERPVLTVAQVFELSELVVVRLRALILLAPFVSLRWGEVAALRRMDLDLAKGTVSVRQQHVEREAR
;
A
#
# COMPACT_ATOMS: atom_id res chain seq x y z
N MET A 1 -6.59 -14.72 9.62
CA MET A 1 -7.91 -15.39 9.53
C MET A 1 -9.07 -14.40 9.35
N ALA A 2 -8.98 -13.18 9.89
CA ALA A 2 -10.08 -12.21 9.79
C ALA A 2 -10.35 -11.73 8.34
N LYS A 3 -9.31 -11.57 7.51
CA LYS A 3 -9.48 -11.28 6.06
C LYS A 3 -10.37 -12.31 5.36
N ALA A 4 -10.11 -13.60 5.55
CA ALA A 4 -10.89 -14.68 4.96
C ALA A 4 -12.34 -14.67 5.49
N TYR A 5 -12.52 -14.42 6.79
CA TYR A 5 -13.85 -14.28 7.38
C TYR A 5 -14.63 -13.08 6.82
N ARG A 6 -14.00 -11.91 6.64
CA ARG A 6 -14.62 -10.73 6.02
C ARG A 6 -15.04 -11.00 4.58
N PHE A 7 -14.16 -11.67 3.81
CA PHE A 7 -14.46 -12.05 2.43
C PHE A 7 -15.66 -13.02 2.37
N LEU A 8 -15.61 -14.12 3.13
CA LEU A 8 -16.70 -15.09 3.15
C LEU A 8 -18.02 -14.46 3.64
N ARG A 9 -17.96 -13.61 4.67
CA ARG A 9 -19.12 -12.87 5.16
C ARG A 9 -19.71 -11.99 4.06
N ALA A 10 -18.89 -11.27 3.28
CA ALA A 10 -19.38 -10.43 2.18
C ALA A 10 -20.06 -11.27 1.08
N VAL A 11 -19.44 -12.37 0.65
CA VAL A 11 -20.01 -13.30 -0.33
C VAL A 11 -21.38 -13.84 0.14
N LEU A 12 -21.45 -14.28 1.41
CA LEU A 12 -22.69 -14.83 1.98
C LEU A 12 -23.74 -13.77 2.30
N MET A 13 -23.37 -12.49 2.43
CA MET A 13 -24.34 -11.39 2.50
C MET A 13 -25.05 -11.23 1.16
N THR A 14 -24.29 -11.18 0.06
CA THR A 14 -24.87 -11.11 -1.30
C THR A 14 -25.82 -12.29 -1.57
N ALA A 15 -25.46 -13.50 -1.13
CA ALA A 15 -26.33 -14.67 -1.27
C ALA A 15 -27.62 -14.58 -0.44
N ALA A 16 -27.56 -14.01 0.77
CA ALA A 16 -28.74 -13.82 1.61
C ALA A 16 -29.66 -12.72 1.05
N ASP A 17 -29.09 -11.61 0.56
CA ASP A 17 -29.84 -10.52 -0.06
C ASP A 17 -30.57 -11.00 -1.34
N GLY A 18 -29.89 -11.85 -2.12
CA GLY A 18 -30.48 -12.54 -3.27
C GLY A 18 -31.42 -13.69 -2.92
N ARG A 19 -31.69 -13.95 -1.63
CA ARG A 19 -32.54 -15.04 -1.11
C ARG A 19 -32.13 -16.46 -1.55
N ILE A 20 -30.89 -16.64 -1.99
CA ILE A 20 -30.31 -17.97 -2.28
C ILE A 20 -30.20 -18.78 -0.98
N ILE A 21 -29.87 -18.09 0.11
CA ILE A 21 -29.88 -18.64 1.47
C ILE A 21 -30.80 -17.79 2.36
N PRO A 22 -31.39 -18.37 3.42
CA PRO A 22 -32.31 -17.65 4.29
C PRO A 22 -31.61 -16.58 5.14
N ARG A 23 -30.32 -16.77 5.49
CA ARG A 23 -29.51 -15.82 6.26
C ARG A 23 -28.03 -16.14 6.16
N ASN A 24 -27.19 -15.12 6.37
CA ASN A 24 -25.74 -15.27 6.42
C ASN A 24 -25.29 -15.94 7.75
N PRO A 25 -24.54 -17.06 7.71
CA PRO A 25 -24.01 -17.73 8.91
C PRO A 25 -22.80 -17.03 9.56
N CYS A 26 -22.09 -16.14 8.86
CA CYS A 26 -20.94 -15.40 9.40
C CYS A 26 -21.36 -14.24 10.32
N ARG A 27 -21.81 -14.57 11.54
CA ARG A 27 -22.33 -13.61 12.55
C ARG A 27 -21.48 -13.48 13.82
N ILE A 28 -20.36 -14.20 13.91
CA ILE A 28 -19.44 -14.10 15.04
C ILE A 28 -18.90 -12.67 15.14
N ARG A 29 -19.11 -12.05 16.31
CA ARG A 29 -18.62 -10.71 16.63
C ARG A 29 -17.09 -10.73 16.72
N GLY A 30 -16.43 -9.74 16.15
CA GLY A 30 -14.96 -9.65 16.17
C GLY A 30 -14.21 -10.65 15.27
N ALA A 31 -14.88 -11.66 14.69
CA ALA A 31 -14.21 -12.65 13.82
C ALA A 31 -13.66 -12.05 12.51
N GLY A 32 -14.15 -10.85 12.13
CA GLY A 32 -13.63 -10.06 11.02
C GLY A 32 -12.65 -8.97 11.43
N GLU A 33 -12.27 -8.88 12.71
CA GLU A 33 -11.34 -7.88 13.21
C GLU A 33 -9.92 -8.45 13.28
N GLU A 34 -8.94 -7.62 12.93
CA GLU A 34 -7.52 -7.90 13.05
C GLU A 34 -6.93 -6.75 13.86
N GLN A 35 -6.16 -7.07 14.90
CA GLN A 35 -5.41 -6.10 15.70
C GLN A 35 -3.92 -6.31 15.40
N PRO A 36 -3.41 -5.77 14.29
CA PRO A 36 -1.99 -5.84 14.00
C PRO A 36 -1.21 -4.92 14.94
N ASP A 37 0.02 -5.32 15.27
CA ASP A 37 0.94 -4.42 15.95
C ASP A 37 1.21 -3.17 15.10
N GLU A 38 1.42 -2.05 15.79
CA GLU A 38 1.77 -0.81 15.12
C GLU A 38 3.07 -0.99 14.34
N ARG A 39 3.07 -0.56 13.08
CA ARG A 39 4.27 -0.65 12.26
C ARG A 39 5.26 0.42 12.70
N PRO A 40 6.54 0.06 12.92
CA PRO A 40 7.55 1.06 13.24
C PRO A 40 7.67 2.06 12.09
N VAL A 41 7.80 3.34 12.44
CA VAL A 41 7.97 4.45 11.50
C VAL A 41 9.37 5.03 11.62
N LEU A 42 9.91 5.50 10.50
CA LEU A 42 11.17 6.22 10.49
C LEU A 42 10.95 7.67 10.90
N THR A 43 11.83 8.19 11.73
CA THR A 43 11.94 9.64 11.97
C THR A 43 12.56 10.34 10.77
N VAL A 44 12.34 11.64 10.65
CA VAL A 44 12.94 12.46 9.58
C VAL A 44 14.47 12.36 9.58
N ALA A 45 15.10 12.34 10.76
CA ALA A 45 16.55 12.18 10.88
C ALA A 45 17.03 10.83 10.33
N GLN A 46 16.32 9.75 10.65
CA GLN A 46 16.62 8.41 10.13
C GLN A 46 16.43 8.31 8.61
N VAL A 47 15.46 9.03 8.04
CA VAL A 47 15.30 9.09 6.57
C VAL A 47 16.52 9.72 5.91
N PHE A 48 17.02 10.84 6.44
CA PHE A 48 18.22 11.47 5.90
C PHE A 48 19.46 10.60 6.06
N GLU A 49 19.67 10.01 7.24
CA GLU A 49 20.76 9.07 7.48
C GLU A 49 20.72 7.89 6.50
N LEU A 50 19.55 7.26 6.34
CA LEU A 50 19.36 6.17 5.38
C LEU A 50 19.66 6.61 3.94
N SER A 51 19.29 7.84 3.58
CA SER A 51 19.53 8.38 2.23
C SER A 51 21.01 8.53 1.90
N GLU A 52 21.88 8.72 2.90
CA GLU A 52 23.34 8.79 2.72
C GLU A 52 24.01 7.40 2.74
N LEU A 53 23.41 6.41 3.41
CA LEU A 53 23.95 5.05 3.51
C LEU A 53 23.68 4.19 2.26
N VAL A 54 22.60 4.47 1.52
CA VAL A 54 22.24 3.70 0.32
C VAL A 54 23.09 4.09 -0.89
N VAL A 55 23.13 3.21 -1.90
CA VAL A 55 23.73 3.54 -3.19
C VAL A 55 23.09 4.79 -3.79
N VAL A 56 23.91 5.66 -4.40
CA VAL A 56 23.49 6.99 -4.88
C VAL A 56 22.24 6.97 -5.76
N ARG A 57 22.03 5.92 -6.56
CA ARG A 57 20.84 5.78 -7.42
C ARG A 57 19.52 5.63 -6.65
N LEU A 58 19.56 5.13 -5.42
CA LEU A 58 18.37 4.92 -4.58
C LEU A 58 18.09 6.10 -3.64
N ARG A 59 19.02 7.07 -3.53
CA ARG A 59 18.86 8.22 -2.64
C ARG A 59 17.59 9.02 -2.95
N ALA A 60 17.32 9.27 -4.24
CA ALA A 60 16.09 9.94 -4.66
C ALA A 60 14.83 9.14 -4.28
N LEU A 61 14.87 7.81 -4.34
CA LEU A 61 13.76 6.95 -3.93
C LEU A 61 13.48 7.10 -2.43
N ILE A 62 14.53 7.06 -1.59
CA ILE A 62 14.42 7.19 -0.13
C ILE A 62 13.89 8.56 0.28
N LEU A 63 14.28 9.62 -0.44
CA LEU A 63 13.79 10.98 -0.15
C LEU A 63 12.35 11.17 -0.66
N LEU A 64 12.04 10.76 -1.88
CA LEU A 64 10.72 11.02 -2.47
C LEU A 64 9.59 10.22 -1.81
N ALA A 65 9.84 8.97 -1.40
CA ALA A 65 8.80 8.13 -0.79
C ALA A 65 8.11 8.77 0.43
N PRO A 66 8.84 9.21 1.49
CA PRO A 66 8.23 9.84 2.65
C PRO A 66 7.82 11.30 2.39
N PHE A 67 8.64 12.11 1.72
CA PHE A 67 8.38 13.56 1.61
C PHE A 67 7.28 13.90 0.60
N VAL A 68 7.08 13.08 -0.43
CA VAL A 68 6.02 13.24 -1.42
C VAL A 68 4.87 12.25 -1.18
N SER A 69 5.00 11.37 -0.18
CA SER A 69 4.01 10.34 0.16
C SER A 69 3.69 9.39 -1.00
N LEU A 70 4.70 9.07 -1.81
CA LEU A 70 4.57 8.17 -2.95
C LEU A 70 4.45 6.72 -2.51
N ARG A 71 3.56 5.97 -3.15
CA ARG A 71 3.44 4.53 -2.96
C ARG A 71 4.63 3.82 -3.59
N TRP A 72 4.96 2.63 -3.11
CA TRP A 72 6.06 1.83 -3.65
C TRP A 72 5.99 1.68 -5.17
N GLY A 73 4.81 1.37 -5.71
CA GLY A 73 4.60 1.25 -7.16
C GLY A 73 4.84 2.56 -7.92
N GLU A 74 4.59 3.72 -7.32
CA GLU A 74 4.79 5.03 -7.95
C GLU A 74 6.28 5.38 -7.96
N VAL A 75 6.93 5.32 -6.80
CA VAL A 75 8.35 5.69 -6.68
C VAL A 75 9.25 4.72 -7.46
N ALA A 76 8.88 3.43 -7.54
CA ALA A 76 9.60 2.44 -8.34
C ALA A 76 9.41 2.64 -9.86
N ALA A 77 8.32 3.29 -10.29
CA ALA A 77 8.02 3.57 -11.69
C ALA A 77 8.59 4.91 -12.18
N LEU A 78 9.04 5.78 -11.27
CA LEU A 78 9.50 7.12 -11.60
C LEU A 78 10.68 7.09 -12.57
N ARG A 79 10.60 7.96 -13.58
CA ARG A 79 11.69 8.21 -14.53
C ARG A 79 12.23 9.62 -14.33
N ARG A 80 13.44 9.86 -14.83
CA ARG A 80 14.07 11.20 -14.78
C ARG A 80 13.19 12.30 -15.40
N MET A 81 12.42 11.96 -16.45
CA MET A 81 11.51 12.91 -17.12
C MET A 81 10.28 13.30 -16.29
N ASP A 82 10.02 12.58 -15.20
CA ASP A 82 8.91 12.87 -14.28
C ASP A 82 9.29 13.91 -13.21
N LEU A 83 10.56 14.33 -13.19
CA LEU A 83 11.10 15.31 -12.24
C LEU A 83 11.39 16.62 -12.97
N ASP A 84 10.74 17.70 -12.55
CA ASP A 84 11.10 19.07 -12.95
C ASP A 84 11.85 19.72 -11.79
N LEU A 85 13.18 19.69 -11.85
CA LEU A 85 14.04 20.24 -10.79
C LEU A 85 14.03 21.77 -10.78
N ALA A 86 13.66 22.43 -11.88
CA ALA A 86 13.57 23.89 -11.93
C ALA A 86 12.30 24.38 -11.21
N LYS A 87 11.20 23.62 -11.32
CA LYS A 87 9.93 23.93 -10.66
C LYS A 87 9.73 23.20 -9.34
N GLY A 88 10.60 22.25 -9.01
CA GLY A 88 10.49 21.42 -7.81
C GLY A 88 9.26 20.50 -7.83
N THR A 89 8.86 19.99 -9.00
CA THR A 89 7.65 19.17 -9.14
C THR A 89 7.96 17.73 -9.55
N VAL A 90 7.08 16.82 -9.13
CA VAL A 90 7.12 15.38 -9.46
C VAL A 90 5.80 15.01 -10.12
N SER A 91 5.86 14.39 -11.29
CA SER A 91 4.68 13.94 -12.04
C SER A 91 4.52 12.42 -11.94
N VAL A 92 3.49 11.95 -11.26
CA VAL A 92 3.20 10.50 -11.18
C VAL A 92 2.39 10.08 -12.41
N ARG A 93 3.03 9.38 -13.36
CA ARG A 93 2.38 8.94 -14.61
C ARG A 93 2.02 7.46 -14.65
N GLN A 94 2.75 6.64 -13.90
CA GLN A 94 2.64 5.19 -13.93
C GLN A 94 2.85 4.63 -12.52
N GLN A 95 2.34 3.42 -12.32
CA GLN A 95 2.61 2.61 -11.14
C GLN A 95 3.13 1.25 -11.58
N HIS A 96 4.25 0.83 -11.02
CA HIS A 96 4.70 -0.55 -11.11
C HIS A 96 3.74 -1.42 -10.30
N VAL A 97 3.07 -2.32 -11.02
CA VAL A 97 2.28 -3.40 -10.43
C VAL A 97 3.15 -4.63 -10.55
N GLU A 98 3.47 -5.26 -9.41
CA GLU A 98 4.11 -6.56 -9.41
C GLU A 98 3.19 -7.53 -10.16
N ARG A 99 3.57 -7.87 -11.39
CA ARG A 99 2.97 -8.98 -12.13
C ARG A 99 3.82 -10.18 -11.77
N GLU A 100 3.22 -11.19 -11.16
CA GLU A 100 3.87 -12.50 -11.02
C GLU A 100 4.42 -12.88 -12.41
N ALA A 101 5.74 -13.00 -12.49
CA ALA A 101 6.38 -13.56 -13.68
C ALA A 101 5.91 -15.00 -13.77
N ARG A 102 5.14 -15.28 -14.82
CA ARG A 102 4.59 -16.60 -15.13
C ARG A 102 5.71 -17.60 -15.42
#